data_AF-A0AAV4S629-F1
#
_entry.id   AF-A0AAV4S629-F1
#
_cell.length_a   1.000
_cell.length_b   1.000
_cell.length_c   1.000
_cell.angle_alpha   90.00
_cell.angle_beta   90.00
_cell.angle_gamma   90.00
#
_symmetry.space_group_name_H-M   'P 1'
#
loop_
_entity.id
_entity.type
_entity.pdbx_description
1 polymer ?
#
loop_
_entity_poly.entity_id
_entity_poly.type
_entity_poly.pdbx_seq_one_letter_code
_entity_poly.pdbx_strand_id
1 'polypeptide(L)'
;TFRHARGRDEWESAALQNANTKCNGLLPLWGPQVPESAFASCLARHNTYLQECTGHRDVGYASTVHDIKLLLQKFAFEKSFSEDSGGGGPQSNMHLIPYLIHMTLYD
;
A
#
# COMPACT_ATOMS: atom_id res chain seq x y z
N THR A 1 -6.88 -16.92 -24.61
CA THR A 1 -6.99 -18.02 -23.64
C THR A 1 -6.35 -17.58 -22.33
N PHE A 2 -7.15 -17.10 -21.38
CA PHE A 2 -6.66 -16.80 -20.03
C PHE A 2 -6.29 -18.13 -19.36
N ARG A 3 -4.99 -18.45 -19.34
CA ARG A 3 -4.48 -19.52 -18.51
C ARG A 3 -4.58 -19.05 -17.06
N HIS A 4 -5.64 -19.48 -16.36
CA HIS A 4 -5.62 -19.57 -14.90
C HIS A 4 -4.45 -20.49 -14.55
N ALA A 5 -3.28 -19.92 -14.29
CA ALA A 5 -2.22 -20.66 -13.64
C ALA A 5 -2.78 -21.07 -12.28
N ARG A 6 -3.04 -22.37 -12.08
CA ARG A 6 -3.14 -22.95 -10.74
C ARG A 6 -1.75 -22.82 -10.12
N GLY A 7 -1.43 -21.66 -9.55
CA GLY A 7 -0.06 -21.35 -9.20
C GLY A 7 0.04 -20.12 -8.34
N ARG A 8 0.12 -20.37 -7.03
CA ARG A 8 0.60 -19.49 -5.95
C ARG A 8 -0.22 -18.19 -5.74
N ASP A 9 -0.59 -17.91 -4.49
CA ASP A 9 -1.30 -16.67 -4.16
C ASP A 9 -0.41 -15.46 -4.49
N GLU A 10 -1.00 -14.36 -4.98
CA GLU A 10 -0.24 -13.16 -5.35
C GLU A 10 0.52 -12.58 -4.15
N TRP A 11 -0.04 -12.75 -2.95
CA TRP A 11 0.57 -12.34 -1.68
C TRP A 11 1.79 -13.17 -1.32
N GLU A 12 1.74 -14.47 -1.56
CA GLU A 12 2.88 -15.36 -1.37
C GLU A 12 4.01 -15.02 -2.35
N SER A 13 3.64 -14.64 -3.58
CA SER A 13 4.58 -14.18 -4.60
C SER A 13 5.22 -12.84 -4.25
N ALA A 14 4.44 -11.88 -3.74
CA ALA A 14 4.93 -10.58 -3.28
C ALA A 14 5.90 -10.75 -2.08
N ALA A 15 5.52 -11.56 -1.08
CA ALA A 15 6.35 -11.84 0.08
C ALA A 15 7.70 -12.47 -0.28
N LEU A 16 7.73 -13.42 -1.23
CA LEU A 16 8.98 -14.04 -1.71
C LEU A 16 9.91 -13.04 -2.39
N GLN A 17 9.37 -12.09 -3.17
CA GLN A 17 10.19 -11.04 -3.79
C GLN A 17 10.72 -10.03 -2.75
N ASN A 18 9.92 -9.77 -1.71
CA ASN A 18 10.31 -8.90 -0.59
C ASN A 18 11.46 -9.43 0.25
N ALA A 19 11.71 -10.74 0.24
CA ALA A 19 12.85 -11.34 0.95
C ALA A 19 14.21 -10.79 0.46
N ASN A 20 14.28 -10.35 -0.80
CA ASN A 20 15.50 -9.82 -1.41
C ASN A 20 15.46 -8.29 -1.65
N THR A 21 14.28 -7.69 -1.78
CA THR A 21 14.11 -6.24 -1.96
C THR A 21 12.76 -5.81 -1.37
N LYS A 22 12.77 -5.11 -0.23
CA LYS A 22 11.59 -4.82 0.62
C LYS A 22 10.58 -3.81 0.03
N CYS A 23 10.12 -3.99 -1.21
CA CYS A 23 9.42 -2.92 -1.94
C CYS A 23 8.11 -3.33 -2.62
N ASN A 24 7.71 -4.60 -2.59
CA ASN A 24 6.49 -5.07 -3.26
C ASN A 24 5.35 -5.23 -2.23
N GLY A 25 4.64 -4.14 -1.94
CA GLY A 25 3.38 -4.17 -1.21
C GLY A 25 2.19 -4.30 -2.18
N LEU A 26 1.18 -5.10 -1.81
CA LEU A 26 -0.09 -5.13 -2.53
C LEU A 26 -1.05 -4.12 -1.90
N LEU A 27 -1.60 -3.24 -2.72
CA LEU A 27 -2.52 -2.18 -2.32
C LEU A 27 -3.94 -2.55 -2.79
N PRO A 28 -4.93 -2.68 -1.88
CA PRO A 28 -6.30 -2.98 -2.27
C PRO A 28 -6.93 -1.80 -3.01
N LEU A 29 -7.63 -2.07 -4.11
CA LEU A 29 -8.34 -1.07 -4.91
C LEU A 29 -9.85 -1.36 -4.91
N TRP A 30 -10.65 -0.35 -4.61
CA TRP A 30 -12.11 -0.44 -4.71
C TRP A 30 -12.59 0.09 -6.06
N GLY A 31 -12.78 -0.83 -7.01
CA GLY A 31 -13.44 -0.53 -8.28
C GLY A 31 -14.97 -0.54 -8.18
N PRO A 32 -15.70 0.09 -9.11
CA PRO A 32 -17.17 0.17 -9.08
C PRO A 32 -17.89 -1.19 -9.14
N GLN A 33 -17.19 -2.25 -9.56
CA GLN A 33 -17.73 -3.62 -9.62
C GLN A 33 -17.32 -4.49 -8.43
N VAL A 34 -16.51 -3.96 -7.50
CA VAL A 34 -16.03 -4.71 -6.35
C VAL A 34 -17.02 -4.56 -5.20
N PRO A 35 -17.55 -5.66 -4.63
CA PRO A 35 -18.38 -5.59 -3.44
C PRO A 35 -17.59 -5.05 -2.25
N GLU A 36 -18.24 -4.23 -1.41
CA GLU A 36 -17.63 -3.65 -0.21
C GLU A 36 -17.00 -4.72 0.70
N SER A 37 -17.67 -5.86 0.90
CA SER A 37 -17.17 -6.96 1.72
C SER A 37 -15.87 -7.59 1.17
N ALA A 38 -15.71 -7.62 -0.15
CA ALA A 38 -14.49 -8.11 -0.79
C ALA A 38 -13.35 -7.11 -0.61
N PHE A 39 -13.63 -5.80 -0.75
CA PHE A 39 -12.66 -4.75 -0.47
C PHE A 39 -12.23 -4.75 1.00
N ALA A 40 -13.16 -4.78 1.95
CA ALA A 40 -12.88 -4.83 3.38
C ALA A 40 -12.01 -6.04 3.76
N SER A 41 -12.29 -7.22 3.17
CA SER A 41 -11.47 -8.42 3.40
C SER A 41 -10.03 -8.25 2.88
N CYS A 42 -9.85 -7.61 1.73
CA CYS A 42 -8.53 -7.30 1.19
C CYS A 42 -7.80 -6.22 2.00
N LEU A 43 -8.51 -5.20 2.49
CA LEU A 43 -7.97 -4.15 3.35
C LEU A 43 -7.49 -4.72 4.69
N ALA A 44 -8.28 -5.61 5.32
CA ALA A 44 -7.85 -6.31 6.53
C ALA A 44 -6.56 -7.10 6.30
N ARG A 45 -6.44 -7.83 5.18
CA ARG A 45 -5.23 -8.57 4.83
C ARG A 45 -4.03 -7.64 4.58
N HIS A 46 -4.25 -6.49 3.94
CA HIS A 46 -3.22 -5.47 3.77
C HIS A 46 -2.71 -4.94 5.11
N ASN A 47 -3.61 -4.62 6.05
CA ASN A 47 -3.23 -4.15 7.38
C ASN A 47 -2.44 -5.21 8.14
N THR A 48 -2.87 -6.48 8.12
CA THR A 48 -2.10 -7.60 8.71
C THR A 48 -0.70 -7.71 8.10
N TYR A 49 -0.59 -7.62 6.78
CA TYR A 49 0.71 -7.66 6.09
C TYR A 49 1.63 -6.52 6.53
N LEU A 50 1.10 -5.29 6.67
CA LEU A 50 1.88 -4.16 7.19
C LEU A 50 2.33 -4.38 8.64
N GLN A 51 1.46 -4.93 9.49
CA GLN A 51 1.80 -5.27 10.88
C GLN A 51 2.95 -6.29 10.92
N GLU A 52 2.90 -7.34 10.10
CA GLU A 52 3.96 -8.36 10.03
C GLU A 52 5.28 -7.78 9.53
N CYS A 53 5.26 -6.89 8.55
CA CYS A 53 6.46 -6.30 7.96
C CYS A 53 7.11 -5.23 8.83
N THR A 54 6.33 -4.49 9.62
CA THR A 54 6.80 -3.32 10.38
C THR A 54 6.87 -3.57 11.89
N GLY A 55 6.16 -4.58 12.39
CA GLY A 55 5.98 -4.83 13.83
C GLY A 55 5.05 -3.83 14.53
N HIS A 56 4.49 -2.84 13.82
CA HIS A 56 3.51 -1.90 14.38
C HIS A 56 2.13 -2.53 14.38
N ARG A 57 1.43 -2.54 15.52
CA ARG A 57 0.09 -3.15 15.64
C ARG A 57 -1.04 -2.22 15.21
N ASP A 58 -0.90 -0.92 15.43
CA ASP A 58 -1.97 0.06 15.17
C ASP A 58 -1.75 0.78 13.83
N VAL A 59 -1.52 0.00 12.77
CA VAL A 59 -1.54 0.51 11.40
C VAL A 59 -3.00 0.68 11.01
N GLY A 60 -3.46 1.93 11.02
CA GLY A 60 -4.80 2.30 10.59
C GLY A 60 -4.92 3.80 10.33
N TYR A 61 -6.13 4.36 10.44
CA TYR A 61 -6.47 5.74 10.06
C TYR A 61 -5.42 6.79 10.42
N ALA A 62 -5.00 6.82 11.69
CA ALA A 62 -4.03 7.81 12.18
C ALA A 62 -2.67 7.70 11.49
N SER A 63 -2.22 6.48 11.23
CA SER A 63 -0.97 6.18 10.53
C SER A 63 -1.06 6.59 9.07
N THR A 64 -2.17 6.26 8.38
CA THR A 64 -2.38 6.65 6.98
C THR A 64 -2.48 8.18 6.81
N VAL A 65 -3.17 8.87 7.72
CA VAL A 65 -3.21 10.35 7.73
C VAL A 65 -1.82 10.94 7.96
N HIS A 66 -1.03 10.33 8.85
CA HIS A 66 0.35 10.74 9.08
C HIS A 66 1.20 10.60 7.82
N ASP A 67 1.08 9.50 7.10
CA ASP A 67 1.83 9.23 5.87
C ASP A 67 1.44 10.22 4.75
N ILE A 68 0.14 10.51 4.59
CA ILE A 68 -0.34 11.55 3.66
C ILE A 68 0.30 12.90 3.99
N LYS A 69 0.30 13.29 5.28
CA LYS A 69 0.91 14.54 5.74
C LYS A 69 2.41 14.58 5.40
N LEU A 70 3.16 13.52 5.66
CA LEU A 70 4.59 13.46 5.37
C LEU A 70 4.86 13.56 3.87
N LEU A 71 4.12 12.85 3.03
CA LEU A 71 4.24 12.91 1.57
C LEU A 71 3.97 14.32 1.03
N LEU A 72 2.88 14.95 1.48
CA LEU A 72 2.53 16.33 1.09
C LEU A 72 3.59 17.33 1.57
N GLN A 73 4.09 17.16 2.79
CA GLN A 73 5.14 18.01 3.33
C GLN A 73 6.42 17.88 2.50
N LYS A 74 6.84 16.66 2.15
CA LYS A 74 8.03 16.46 1.31
C LYS A 74 7.86 17.08 -0.07
N PHE A 75 6.67 16.91 -0.68
CA PHE A 75 6.35 17.54 -1.95
C PHE A 75 6.45 19.06 -1.88
N ALA A 76 5.80 19.68 -0.89
CA ALA A 76 5.72 21.13 -0.74
C ALA A 76 7.08 21.79 -0.48
N PHE A 77 8.00 21.07 0.20
CA PHE A 77 9.34 21.56 0.51
C PHE A 77 10.43 21.01 -0.42
N GLU A 78 10.04 20.38 -1.55
CA GLU A 78 10.97 19.79 -2.54
C GLU A 78 12.03 18.87 -1.91
N LYS A 79 11.66 18.13 -0.86
CA LYS A 79 12.56 17.20 -0.18
C LYS A 79 12.67 15.89 -0.95
N SER A 80 13.77 15.17 -0.73
CA SER A 80 13.94 13.85 -1.34
C SER A 80 12.94 12.83 -0.77
N PHE A 81 12.21 12.18 -1.66
CA PHE A 81 11.32 11.06 -1.32
C PHE A 81 12.08 9.75 -1.11
N SER A 82 13.28 9.62 -1.70
CA SER A 82 14.05 8.37 -1.69
C SER A 82 14.50 7.96 -0.28
N GLU A 83 14.55 8.91 0.66
CA GLU A 83 14.86 8.64 2.07
C GLU A 83 13.86 7.69 2.72
N ASP A 84 12.57 7.78 2.34
CA ASP A 84 11.50 6.99 2.95
C ASP A 84 11.03 5.87 2.00
N SER A 85 10.88 6.21 0.71
CA SER A 85 10.33 5.30 -0.32
C SER A 85 11.39 4.39 -0.96
N GLY A 86 12.68 4.66 -0.73
CA GLY A 86 13.78 3.94 -1.39
C GLY A 86 13.97 4.26 -2.87
N GLY A 87 13.21 5.21 -3.46
CA GLY A 87 13.38 5.63 -4.85
C GLY A 87 12.18 6.39 -5.43
N GLY A 88 12.17 6.54 -6.76
CA GLY A 88 11.08 7.22 -7.49
C GLY A 88 11.12 8.75 -7.39
N GLY A 89 10.61 9.42 -8.43
CA GLY A 89 10.51 10.88 -8.46
C GLY A 89 9.31 11.42 -7.66
N PRO A 90 9.21 12.75 -7.46
CA PRO A 90 8.08 13.37 -6.77
C PRO A 90 6.72 12.98 -7.38
N GLN A 91 6.63 12.99 -8.70
CA GLN A 91 5.39 12.65 -9.43
C GLN A 91 4.96 11.19 -9.18
N SER A 92 5.91 10.26 -9.21
CA SER A 92 5.67 8.84 -8.92
C SER A 92 5.16 8.62 -7.50
N ASN A 93 5.78 9.27 -6.51
CA ASN A 93 5.39 9.16 -5.10
C ASN A 93 4.00 9.80 -4.85
N MET A 94 3.71 10.93 -5.50
CA MET A 94 2.42 11.62 -5.34
C MET A 94 1.23 10.87 -5.91
N HIS A 95 1.42 9.94 -6.85
CA HIS A 95 0.35 9.05 -7.29
C HIS A 95 -0.21 8.15 -6.19
N LEU A 96 0.51 7.98 -5.07
CA LEU A 96 0.04 7.17 -3.94
C LEU A 96 -1.09 7.88 -3.15
N ILE A 97 -1.14 9.21 -3.18
CA ILE A 97 -2.04 10.02 -2.35
C ILE A 97 -3.53 9.67 -2.54
N PRO A 98 -4.09 9.56 -3.76
CA PRO A 98 -5.50 9.23 -3.94
C PRO A 98 -5.87 7.88 -3.29
N TYR A 99 -4.96 6.92 -3.32
CA TYR A 99 -5.19 5.61 -2.73
C TYR A 99 -5.12 5.65 -1.20
N LEU A 100 -4.19 6.40 -0.62
CA LEU A 100 -4.12 6.59 0.83
C LEU A 100 -5.37 7.31 1.36
N ILE A 101 -5.86 8.34 0.65
CA ILE A 101 -7.12 9.03 0.99
C ILE A 101 -8.28 8.04 0.95
N HIS A 102 -8.35 7.22 -0.09
CA HIS A 102 -9.40 6.23 -0.21
C HIS A 102 -9.35 5.24 0.96
N MET A 103 -8.17 4.72 1.33
CA MET A 103 -8.03 3.82 2.49
C MET A 103 -8.46 4.50 3.79
N THR A 104 -8.11 5.77 4.04
CA THR A 104 -8.54 6.48 5.26
C THR A 104 -10.06 6.58 5.43
N LEU A 105 -10.85 6.52 4.37
CA LEU A 105 -12.30 6.63 4.46
C LEU A 105 -12.99 5.30 4.83
N TYR A 106 -12.26 4.18 4.74
CA TYR A 106 -12.82 2.83 4.85
C TYR A 106 -12.10 1.94 5.88
N ASP A 107 -11.30 2.57 6.73
CA ASP A 107 -10.56 1.93 7.82
C ASP A 107 -11.36 1.95 9.15
#